data_AF-A0A926WZ61-F1
#
_entry.id   AF-A0A926WZ61-F1
#
_cell.length_a   1.000
_cell.length_b   1.000
_cell.length_c   1.000
_cell.angle_alpha   90.00
_cell.angle_beta   90.00
_cell.angle_gamma   90.00
#
_symmetry.space_group_name_H-M   'P 1'
#
loop_
_entity.id
_entity.type
_entity.pdbx_description
1 polymer ?
#
loop_
_entity_poly.entity_id
_entity_poly.type
_entity_poly.pdbx_seq_one_letter_code
_entity_poly.pdbx_strand_id
1 'polypeptide(L)' 'MDRSKLVAVVTGAIALLLGVAYLLVVQLLDFRGEMVPAPQSLSERPEVVAIYPTSTYFYGFNSHQVI' A
#
# COMPACT_ATOMS: atom_id res chain seq x y z
N MET A 1 -6.71 23.70 -47.88
CA MET A 1 -5.82 23.47 -46.73
C MET A 1 -4.58 22.75 -47.23
N ASP A 2 -3.38 23.22 -46.92
CA ASP A 2 -2.16 22.53 -47.34
C ASP A 2 -2.10 21.14 -46.71
N ARG A 3 -1.61 20.15 -47.48
CA ARG A 3 -1.51 18.75 -47.02
C ARG A 3 -0.74 18.64 -45.70
N SER A 4 0.29 19.46 -45.53
CA SER A 4 1.09 19.54 -44.30
C SER A 4 0.26 19.95 -43.07
N LYS A 5 -0.59 20.98 -43.20
CA LYS A 5 -1.48 21.40 -42.11
C LYS A 5 -2.50 20.33 -41.74
N LEU A 6 -3.06 19.65 -42.74
CA LEU A 6 -4.02 18.58 -42.50
C LEU A 6 -3.36 17.40 -41.75
N VAL A 7 -2.16 16.99 -42.15
CA VAL A 7 -1.42 15.94 -41.45
C VAL A 7 -1.08 16.36 -40.02
N ALA A 8 -0.64 17.60 -39.79
CA ALA A 8 -0.33 18.09 -38.45
C ALA A 8 -1.54 18.03 -37.51
N VAL A 9 -2.72 18.45 -37.99
CA VAL A 9 -3.95 18.40 -37.21
C VAL A 9 -4.38 16.96 -36.94
N VAL A 10 -4.33 16.08 -37.94
CA VAL A 10 -4.73 14.68 -37.80
C VAL A 10 -3.82 13.95 -36.81
N THR A 11 -2.49 14.10 -36.92
CA THR A 11 -1.55 13.48 -36.00
C THR A 11 -1.72 14.01 -34.57
N GLY A 12 -1.94 15.32 -34.40
CA GLY A 12 -2.25 15.92 -33.11
C GLY A 12 -3.55 15.38 -32.49
N ALA A 13 -4.60 15.24 -33.30
CA ALA A 13 -5.87 14.67 -32.87
C ALA A 13 -5.73 13.20 -32.45
N ILE A 14 -4.97 12.40 -33.21
CA ILE A 14 -4.69 11.00 -32.89
C ILE A 14 -3.90 10.90 -31.57
N ALA A 15 -2.87 11.73 -31.38
CA ALA A 15 -2.10 11.74 -30.14
C ALA A 15 -2.97 12.08 -28.93
N LEU A 16 -3.87 13.05 -29.07
CA LEU A 16 -4.83 13.42 -28.02
C LEU A 16 -5.81 12.28 -27.73
N LEU A 17 -6.36 11.65 -28.76
CA LEU A 17 -7.27 10.50 -28.63
C LEU A 17 -6.59 9.33 -27.90
N LEU A 18 -5.35 8.99 -28.28
CA LEU A 18 -4.56 7.95 -27.64
C LEU A 18 -4.23 8.30 -26.18
N GLY A 19 -3.88 9.56 -25.90
CA GLY A 19 -3.63 10.02 -24.53
C GLY A 19 -4.86 9.91 -23.63
N VAL A 20 -6.03 10.33 -24.12
CA VAL A 20 -7.30 10.18 -23.40
C VAL A 20 -7.64 8.71 -23.21
N ALA A 21 -7.52 7.87 -24.24
CA ALA A 21 -7.76 6.44 -24.14
C ALA A 21 -6.84 5.77 -23.10
N TYR A 22 -5.55 6.14 -23.07
CA TYR A 22 -4.60 5.67 -22.08
C TYR A 22 -5.05 6.02 -20.65
N LEU A 23 -5.43 7.27 -20.39
CA LEU A 23 -5.91 7.69 -19.07
C LEU A 23 -7.17 6.92 -18.65
N LEU A 24 -8.11 6.68 -19.57
CA LEU A 24 -9.30 5.88 -19.28
C LEU A 24 -8.96 4.43 -18.93
N VAL A 25 -8.00 3.82 -19.65
CA VAL A 25 -7.53 2.47 -19.34
C VAL A 25 -6.84 2.44 -17.97
N VAL A 26 -5.95 3.38 -17.68
CA VAL A 26 -5.28 3.48 -16.37
C VAL A 26 -6.31 3.65 -15.26
N GLN A 27 -7.31 4.52 -15.46
CA GLN A 27 -8.39 4.73 -14.50
C GLN A 27 -9.18 3.44 -14.24
N LEU A 28 -9.52 2.70 -15.31
CA LEU A 28 -10.22 1.42 -15.18
C LEU A 28 -9.37 0.38 -14.45
N LEU A 29 -8.09 0.33 -14.78
CA LEU A 29 -7.14 -0.56 -14.14
C LEU A 29 -6.94 -0.19 -12.67
N ASP A 30 -7.01 1.08 -12.31
CA ASP A 30 -6.86 1.58 -10.94
C ASP A 30 -8.06 1.25 -10.06
N PHE A 31 -9.23 0.96 -10.63
CA PHE A 31 -10.40 0.42 -9.92
C PHE A 31 -10.21 -1.03 -9.42
N ARG A 32 -8.97 -1.51 -9.30
CA ARG A 32 -8.56 -2.83 -8.80
C ARG A 32 -8.84 -3.09 -7.31
N GLY A 33 -9.67 -2.27 -6.68
CA GLY A 33 -10.17 -2.45 -5.33
C GLY A 33 -9.41 -1.62 -4.30
N GLU A 34 -10.10 -1.32 -3.20
CA GLU A 34 -9.53 -0.63 -2.04
C GLU A 34 -8.30 -1.39 -1.54
N MET A 35 -7.21 -0.66 -1.33
CA MET A 35 -6.04 -1.18 -0.63
C MET A 35 -6.47 -1.45 0.82
N VAL A 36 -6.80 -2.70 1.14
CA VAL A 36 -7.07 -3.08 2.52
C VAL A 36 -5.74 -2.91 3.28
N PRO A 37 -5.73 -2.13 4.38
CA PRO A 37 -4.51 -1.95 5.16
C PRO A 37 -4.00 -3.32 5.61
N ALA A 38 -2.68 -3.50 5.53
CA ALA A 38 -2.06 -4.74 5.98
C ALA A 38 -2.56 -5.08 7.40
N PRO A 39 -2.87 -6.36 7.67
CA PRO A 39 -3.43 -6.77 8.96
C PRO A 39 -2.50 -6.34 10.09
N GLN A 40 -3.03 -5.51 11.00
CA GLN A 40 -2.30 -4.97 12.15
C GLN A 40 -1.90 -6.07 13.15
N SER A 41 -2.54 -7.26 13.07
CA SER A 41 -2.25 -8.40 13.92
C SER A 41 -0.84 -8.98 13.73
N LEU A 42 -0.15 -8.67 12.61
CA LEU A 42 1.25 -9.08 12.43
C LEU A 42 2.23 -8.16 13.22
N SER A 43 1.76 -7.01 13.71
CA SER A 43 2.55 -6.09 14.54
C SER A 43 2.44 -6.37 16.04
N GLU A 44 1.56 -7.28 16.47
CA GLU A 44 1.49 -7.80 17.84
C GLU A 44 2.47 -8.97 18.04
N ARG A 45 3.53 -9.07 17.23
CA ARG A 45 4.62 -9.97 17.58
C ARG A 45 5.14 -9.43 18.92
N PRO A 46 5.03 -10.19 20.03
CA PRO A 46 5.61 -9.72 21.28
C PRO A 46 7.06 -9.41 20.98
N GLU A 47 7.50 -8.19 21.28
CA GLU A 47 8.91 -7.89 21.32
C GLU A 47 9.51 -8.98 22.19
N VAL A 48 10.28 -9.87 21.56
CA VAL A 48 11.09 -10.83 22.31
C VAL A 48 12.08 -9.95 23.04
N VAL A 49 11.75 -9.61 24.28
CA VAL A 49 12.64 -8.93 25.21
C VAL A 49 13.86 -9.81 25.28
N ALA A 50 14.93 -9.42 24.60
CA ALA A 50 16.23 -10.02 24.77
C ALA A 50 16.60 -9.77 26.23
N ILE A 51 16.48 -10.81 27.06
CA ILE A 51 16.87 -10.75 28.45
C ILE A 51 18.40 -10.62 28.44
N TYR A 52 18.90 -9.39 28.43
CA TYR A 52 20.21 -9.14 29.00
C TYR A 52 20.10 -9.51 30.48
N PRO A 53 21.02 -10.32 31.03
CA PRO A 53 21.00 -10.64 32.44
C PRO A 53 21.43 -9.40 33.25
N THR A 54 20.59 -8.39 33.30
CA THR A 54 20.66 -7.36 34.33
C THR A 54 19.89 -7.90 35.51
N SER A 55 20.66 -8.38 36.49
CA SER A 55 20.16 -8.92 37.73
C SER A 55 19.12 -8.00 38.38
N THR A 56 18.06 -8.62 38.89
CA THR A 56 17.20 -8.11 39.97
C THR A 56 16.10 -7.16 39.54
N TYR A 57 14.85 -7.63 39.54
CA TYR A 57 13.81 -7.21 40.50
C TYR A 57 12.70 -8.28 40.54
N PHE A 58 12.69 -9.05 41.63
CA PHE A 58 11.61 -9.97 41.98
C PHE A 58 10.42 -9.16 42.51
N TYR A 59 9.27 -9.23 41.85
CA TYR A 59 7.96 -8.90 42.43
C TYR A 59 6.92 -9.89 41.95
N GLY A 60 6.30 -10.62 42.88
CA GLY A 60 5.14 -11.47 42.60
C GLY A 60 5.05 -12.74 43.43
N PHE A 61 4.97 -12.60 44.76
CA PHE A 61 4.52 -13.65 45.67
C PHE A 61 3.08 -14.02 45.33
N ASN A 62 2.86 -15.19 44.72
CA ASN A 62 1.53 -15.73 44.46
C ASN A 62 1.18 -16.73 45.57
N SER A 63 0.35 -16.30 46.53
CA SER A 63 0.06 -17.02 47.77
C SER A 63 -1.30 -17.72 47.79
N HIS A 64 -1.83 -18.15 46.64
CA HIS A 64 -3.08 -18.90 46.60
C HIS A 64 -2.91 -20.18 45.77
N GLN A 65 -2.50 -21.25 46.45
CA GLN A 65 -2.95 -22.60 46.12
C GLN A 65 -3.47 -23.23 47.42
N VAL A 66 -4.77 -23.52 47.37
CA VAL A 66 -5.65 -24.01 48.43
C VAL A 66 -5.85 -25.50 48.17
N ILE A 67 -5.68 -26.29 49.24
CA ILE A 67 -5.83 -27.76 49.42
C ILE A 67 -4.65 -28.60 48.94
#